data_AF-A0A1H6TS83-F1
#
_entry.id   AF-A0A1H6TS83-F1
#
_cell.length_a   1.000
_cell.length_b   1.000
_cell.length_c   1.000
_cell.angle_alpha   90.00
_cell.angle_beta   90.00
_cell.angle_gamma   90.00
#
_symmetry.space_group_name_H-M   'P 1'
#
loop_
_entity.id
_entity.type
_entity.pdbx_description
1 polymer ?
#
loop_
_entity_poly.entity_id
_entity_poly.type
_entity_poly.pdbx_seq_one_letter_code
_entity_poly.pdbx_strand_id
1 'polypeptide(L)'
;MKIKFGDEIVNNGRKRGSEVIRGVASDLNEAEFIVKIDDLIAARGISQRQLSDMTGIQLSYLSDFILGKTTTINKTHLLALMTVLRVSHIEDIVEIRLPEHKEKQFEIDRKEWIDTKQLPDAVSKLSHLALDIRNGTL
;
A
#
# COMPACT_ATOMS: atom_id res chain seq x y z
N MET A 1 -12.96 3.14 -1.68
CA MET A 1 -12.84 2.01 -2.64
C MET A 1 -11.88 0.95 -2.09
N LYS A 2 -12.07 -0.35 -2.39
CA LYS A 2 -11.19 -1.45 -1.96
C LYS A 2 -10.53 -2.11 -3.17
N ILE A 3 -9.23 -2.41 -3.08
CA ILE A 3 -8.45 -3.10 -4.12
C ILE A 3 -7.76 -4.31 -3.51
N LYS A 4 -7.83 -5.46 -4.17
CA LYS A 4 -7.06 -6.65 -3.76
C LYS A 4 -5.63 -6.56 -4.27
N PHE A 5 -4.67 -6.91 -3.41
CA PHE A 5 -3.25 -6.86 -3.76
C PHE A 5 -2.87 -7.77 -4.94
N GLY A 6 -3.45 -8.99 -5.01
CA GLY A 6 -3.08 -10.00 -6.00
C GLY A 6 -3.33 -9.65 -7.47
N ASP A 7 -4.40 -8.91 -7.79
CA ASP A 7 -4.85 -8.78 -9.18
C ASP A 7 -4.39 -7.49 -9.86
N GLU A 8 -4.33 -6.34 -9.15
CA GLU A 8 -4.22 -5.01 -9.78
C GLU A 8 -2.94 -4.22 -9.42
N ILE A 9 -2.40 -4.39 -8.20
CA ILE A 9 -1.25 -3.60 -7.70
C ILE A 9 0.07 -4.28 -8.08
N VAL A 10 0.12 -5.60 -7.93
CA VAL A 10 1.31 -6.42 -8.18
C VAL A 10 1.61 -6.58 -9.67
N ASN A 11 0.74 -6.16 -10.61
CA ASN A 11 0.97 -6.38 -12.06
C ASN A 11 1.37 -5.12 -12.86
N ASN A 12 1.16 -3.90 -12.35
CA ASN A 12 1.33 -2.63 -13.10
C ASN A 12 2.74 -1.96 -13.13
N GLY A 13 3.84 -2.70 -13.33
CA GLY A 13 5.20 -2.21 -13.03
C GLY A 13 6.26 -2.99 -13.81
N ARG A 14 6.86 -2.35 -14.82
CA ARG A 14 7.65 -2.99 -15.89
C ARG A 14 9.17 -3.02 -15.67
N LYS A 15 9.68 -2.93 -14.43
CA LYS A 15 11.13 -2.90 -14.14
C LYS A 15 11.53 -4.06 -13.23
N ARG A 16 12.72 -4.65 -13.42
CA ARG A 16 13.24 -5.80 -12.65
C ARG A 16 13.25 -5.61 -11.12
N GLY A 17 13.51 -4.40 -10.63
CA GLY A 17 13.37 -4.07 -9.19
C GLY A 17 11.92 -4.17 -8.69
N SER A 18 10.94 -3.99 -9.57
CA SER A 18 9.53 -4.23 -9.29
C SER A 18 9.23 -5.72 -9.12
N GLU A 19 9.93 -6.63 -9.80
CA GLU A 19 9.69 -8.07 -9.69
C GLU A 19 10.12 -8.61 -8.33
N VAL A 20 11.26 -8.15 -7.81
CA VAL A 20 11.73 -8.51 -6.46
C VAL A 20 10.70 -8.09 -5.41
N ILE A 21 10.23 -6.84 -5.49
CA ILE A 21 9.24 -6.30 -4.54
C ILE A 21 7.91 -7.05 -4.66
N ARG A 22 7.48 -7.41 -5.87
CA ARG A 22 6.27 -8.20 -6.12
C ARG A 22 6.36 -9.60 -5.53
N GLY A 23 7.49 -10.28 -5.71
CA GLY A 23 7.72 -11.62 -5.15
C GLY A 23 7.71 -11.64 -3.63
N VAL A 24 8.17 -10.57 -2.98
CA VAL A 24 8.05 -10.45 -1.51
C VAL A 24 6.60 -10.11 -1.12
N ALA A 25 5.97 -9.16 -1.82
CA ALA A 25 4.61 -8.70 -1.53
C ALA A 25 3.53 -9.75 -1.82
N SER A 26 3.83 -10.79 -2.62
CA SER A 26 2.87 -11.85 -2.92
C SER A 26 2.44 -12.65 -1.68
N ASP A 27 3.20 -12.60 -0.59
CA ASP A 27 2.76 -13.18 0.69
C ASP A 27 1.49 -12.51 1.25
N LEU A 28 1.18 -11.30 0.79
CA LEU A 28 -0.01 -10.52 1.14
C LEU A 28 -0.99 -10.40 -0.05
N ASN A 29 -1.05 -11.39 -0.94
CA ASN A 29 -1.97 -11.40 -2.09
C ASN A 29 -3.46 -11.22 -1.73
N GLU A 30 -3.86 -11.69 -0.54
CA GLU A 30 -5.22 -11.58 0.02
C GLU A 30 -5.49 -10.25 0.75
N ALA A 31 -4.48 -9.40 0.93
CA ALA A 31 -4.67 -8.11 1.58
C ALA A 31 -5.51 -7.17 0.70
N GLU A 32 -6.16 -6.20 1.36
CA GLU A 32 -6.91 -5.12 0.71
C GLU A 32 -6.19 -3.79 0.91
N PHE A 33 -6.05 -3.02 -0.17
CA PHE A 33 -5.69 -1.60 -0.13
C PHE A 33 -6.96 -0.75 -0.28
N ILE A 34 -7.22 0.11 0.69
CA ILE A 34 -8.47 0.87 0.79
C ILE A 34 -8.17 2.36 0.73
N VAL A 35 -8.81 3.05 -0.21
CA VAL A 35 -8.74 4.52 -0.34
C VAL A 35 -10.05 5.13 0.17
N LYS A 36 -9.93 6.10 1.09
CA LYS A 36 -11.05 6.70 1.84
C LYS A 36 -11.36 8.14 1.46
N ILE A 37 -10.71 8.68 0.42
CA ILE A 37 -10.85 10.09 0.04
C ILE A 37 -12.28 10.47 -0.34
N ASP A 38 -13.03 9.60 -1.05
CA ASP A 38 -14.41 9.90 -1.45
C ASP A 38 -15.31 10.17 -0.23
N ASP A 39 -15.16 9.38 0.83
CA ASP A 39 -15.90 9.57 2.08
C ASP A 39 -15.48 10.88 2.76
N LEU A 40 -14.18 11.20 2.75
CA LEU A 40 -13.64 12.44 3.32
C LEU A 40 -14.15 13.69 2.60
N ILE A 41 -14.20 13.69 1.27
CA ILE A 41 -14.69 14.85 0.50
C ILE A 41 -16.21 14.99 0.62
N ALA A 42 -16.95 13.88 0.64
CA ALA A 42 -18.40 13.88 0.83
C ALA A 42 -18.78 14.46 2.20
N ALA A 43 -18.10 14.04 3.28
CA ALA A 43 -18.31 14.57 4.63
C ALA A 43 -18.02 16.08 4.77
N ARG A 44 -17.23 16.65 3.85
CA ARG A 44 -16.86 18.08 3.82
C ARG A 44 -17.66 18.87 2.79
N GLY A 45 -18.53 18.23 2.01
CA GLY A 45 -19.29 18.89 0.95
C GLY A 45 -18.40 19.46 -0.17
N ILE A 46 -17.24 18.85 -0.44
CA ILE A 46 -16.34 19.26 -1.52
C ILE A 46 -16.27 18.20 -2.62
N SER A 47 -16.01 18.65 -3.85
CA SER A 47 -15.77 17.79 -5.00
C SER A 47 -14.30 17.42 -5.15
N GLN A 48 -14.01 16.37 -5.93
CA GLN A 48 -12.63 16.01 -6.29
C GLN A 48 -11.90 17.16 -7.02
N ARG A 49 -12.61 17.96 -7.82
CA ARG A 49 -12.02 19.15 -8.48
C ARG A 49 -11.61 20.20 -7.46
N GLN A 50 -12.45 20.51 -6.48
CA GLN A 50 -12.09 21.43 -5.41
C GLN A 50 -10.91 20.91 -4.58
N LEU A 51 -10.88 19.60 -4.30
CA LEU A 51 -9.74 18.99 -3.61
C LEU A 51 -8.44 19.12 -4.43
N SER A 52 -8.51 18.88 -5.74
CA SER A 52 -7.40 19.11 -6.69
C SER A 52 -6.91 20.56 -6.60
N ASP A 53 -7.83 21.53 -6.68
CA ASP A 53 -7.48 22.97 -6.63
C ASP A 53 -6.84 23.37 -5.28
N MET A 54 -7.35 22.85 -4.16
CA MET A 54 -6.83 23.15 -2.81
C MET A 54 -5.47 22.50 -2.53
N THR A 55 -5.22 21.32 -3.08
CA THR A 55 -3.98 20.55 -2.83
C THR A 55 -2.90 20.80 -3.87
N GLY A 56 -3.26 21.34 -5.05
CA GLY A 56 -2.38 21.44 -6.21
C GLY A 56 -2.10 20.11 -6.89
N ILE A 57 -2.73 19.02 -6.46
CA ILE A 57 -2.60 17.70 -7.09
C ILE A 57 -3.43 17.68 -8.37
N GLN A 58 -2.85 17.23 -9.47
CA GLN A 58 -3.57 17.15 -10.74
C GLN A 58 -4.82 16.27 -10.62
N LEU A 59 -5.97 16.79 -11.09
CA LEU A 59 -7.25 16.09 -11.02
C LEU A 59 -7.23 14.66 -11.59
N SER A 60 -6.51 14.43 -12.70
CA SER A 60 -6.36 13.09 -13.28
C SER A 60 -5.63 12.13 -12.33
N TYR A 61 -4.53 12.58 -11.74
CA TYR A 61 -3.80 11.79 -10.74
C TYR A 61 -4.64 11.53 -9.50
N LEU A 62 -5.36 12.55 -9.01
CA LEU A 62 -6.24 12.40 -7.85
C LEU A 62 -7.36 11.39 -8.14
N SER A 63 -7.96 11.44 -9.34
CA SER A 63 -8.96 10.46 -9.78
C SER A 63 -8.37 9.05 -9.85
N ASP A 64 -7.18 8.88 -10.44
CA ASP A 64 -6.52 7.58 -10.50
C ASP A 64 -6.14 7.05 -9.12
N PHE A 65 -5.77 7.94 -8.20
CA PHE A 65 -5.45 7.60 -6.81
C PHE A 65 -6.70 7.16 -6.03
N ILE A 66 -7.81 7.87 -6.18
CA ILE A 66 -9.11 7.51 -5.56
C ILE A 66 -9.60 6.17 -6.09
N LEU A 67 -9.45 5.94 -7.39
CA LEU A 67 -9.70 4.67 -8.06
C LEU A 67 -8.57 3.65 -7.87
N GLY A 68 -7.55 3.99 -7.06
CA GLY A 68 -6.36 3.20 -6.72
C GLY A 68 -5.67 2.49 -7.89
N LYS A 69 -5.77 3.08 -9.08
CA LYS A 69 -5.02 2.69 -10.28
C LYS A 69 -3.53 3.07 -10.16
N THR A 70 -3.20 3.97 -9.23
CA THR A 70 -1.83 4.37 -8.96
C THR A 70 -1.10 3.29 -8.16
N THR A 71 0.06 2.86 -8.65
CA THR A 71 0.96 1.94 -7.94
C THR A 71 1.97 2.66 -7.03
N THR A 72 2.00 3.99 -7.08
CA THR A 72 2.94 4.81 -6.31
C THR A 72 2.20 5.89 -5.55
N ILE A 73 2.59 6.07 -4.29
CA ILE A 73 2.05 7.09 -3.40
C ILE A 73 3.15 8.08 -3.08
N ASN A 74 2.96 9.33 -3.45
CA ASN A 74 3.92 10.41 -3.18
C ASN A 74 3.68 10.98 -1.76
N LYS A 75 4.74 11.06 -0.96
CA LYS A 75 4.69 11.61 0.41
C LYS A 75 4.19 13.05 0.46
N THR A 76 4.60 13.89 -0.49
CA THR A 76 4.14 15.28 -0.59
C THR A 76 2.64 15.35 -0.91
N HIS A 77 2.14 14.46 -1.76
CA HIS A 77 0.69 14.38 -2.04
C HIS A 77 -0.09 13.95 -0.80
N LEU A 78 0.39 12.95 -0.05
CA LEU A 78 -0.22 12.55 1.21
C LEU A 78 -0.28 13.71 2.21
N LEU A 79 0.84 14.41 2.42
CA LEU A 79 0.89 15.55 3.34
C LEU A 79 -0.04 16.70 2.90
N ALA A 80 -0.14 16.97 1.60
CA ALA A 80 -1.08 17.96 1.06
C ALA A 80 -2.54 17.55 1.33
N LEU A 81 -2.89 16.29 1.08
CA LEU A 81 -4.21 15.74 1.39
C LEU A 81 -4.51 15.83 2.89
N MET A 82 -3.57 15.42 3.75
CA MET A 82 -3.73 15.51 5.21
C MET A 82 -3.97 16.97 5.66
N THR A 83 -3.21 17.91 5.09
CA THR A 83 -3.30 19.33 5.42
C THR A 83 -4.66 19.93 5.02
N VAL A 84 -5.10 19.68 3.78
CA VAL A 84 -6.36 20.23 3.25
C VAL A 84 -7.57 19.55 3.89
N LEU A 85 -7.53 18.23 4.04
CA LEU A 85 -8.63 17.46 4.63
C LEU A 85 -8.65 17.53 6.16
N ARG A 86 -7.61 18.06 6.81
CA ARG A 86 -7.52 18.16 8.28
C ARG A 86 -7.64 16.79 8.96
N VAL A 87 -6.86 15.83 8.47
CA VAL A 87 -6.72 14.51 9.09
C VAL A 87 -5.35 14.37 9.73
N SER A 88 -5.27 13.69 10.88
CA SER A 88 -4.03 13.53 11.65
C SER A 88 -3.34 12.19 11.41
N HIS A 89 -4.05 11.22 10.85
CA HIS A 89 -3.57 9.87 10.63
C HIS A 89 -3.57 9.56 9.13
N ILE A 90 -2.53 8.87 8.64
CA ILE A 90 -2.47 8.45 7.23
C ILE A 90 -3.58 7.44 6.92
N GLU A 91 -3.98 6.67 7.93
CA GLU A 91 -5.04 5.68 7.95
C GLU A 91 -6.43 6.27 7.65
N ASP A 92 -6.59 7.57 7.85
CA ASP A 92 -7.80 8.31 7.47
C ASP A 92 -7.91 8.45 5.95
N ILE A 93 -6.78 8.43 5.22
CA ILE A 93 -6.71 8.57 3.75
C ILE A 93 -6.61 7.19 3.08
N VAL A 94 -5.70 6.34 3.57
CA VAL A 94 -5.42 5.01 3.01
C VAL A 94 -5.27 3.97 4.10
N GLU A 95 -5.82 2.78 3.91
CA GLU A 95 -5.76 1.68 4.88
C GLU A 95 -5.34 0.39 4.17
N ILE A 96 -4.51 -0.42 4.86
CA ILE A 96 -4.18 -1.78 4.42
C ILE A 96 -4.86 -2.74 5.40
N ARG A 97 -5.70 -3.65 4.90
CA ARG A 97 -6.31 -4.72 5.70
C ARG A 97 -5.70 -6.05 5.34
N LEU A 98 -5.17 -6.75 6.34
CA LEU A 98 -4.68 -8.10 6.17
C LEU A 98 -5.82 -9.09 6.47
N PRO A 99 -5.80 -10.29 5.90
CA PRO A 99 -6.68 -11.34 6.37
C PRO A 99 -6.27 -11.75 7.80
N GLU A 100 -7.25 -12.09 8.64
CA GLU A 100 -7.06 -12.34 10.08
C GLU A 100 -5.94 -13.35 10.39
N HIS A 101 -5.82 -14.39 9.56
CA HIS A 101 -4.78 -15.41 9.73
C HIS A 101 -3.36 -14.85 9.52
N LYS A 102 -3.17 -13.90 8.58
CA LYS A 102 -1.89 -13.23 8.35
C LYS A 102 -1.55 -12.26 9.49
N GLU A 103 -2.54 -11.51 9.98
CA GLU A 103 -2.34 -10.61 11.13
C GLU A 103 -1.83 -11.39 12.35
N LYS A 104 -2.52 -12.48 12.71
CA LYS A 104 -2.11 -13.34 13.83
C LYS A 104 -0.72 -13.92 13.63
N GLN A 105 -0.41 -14.40 12.43
CA GLN A 105 0.92 -14.93 12.12
C GLN A 105 2.00 -13.85 12.30
N PHE A 106 1.79 -12.64 11.77
CA PHE A 106 2.75 -11.55 11.87
C PHE A 106 2.97 -11.11 13.32
N GLU A 107 1.93 -11.10 14.15
CA GLU A 107 2.05 -10.81 15.58
C GLU A 107 2.92 -11.84 16.30
N ILE A 108 2.73 -13.14 16.02
CA ILE A 108 3.54 -14.24 16.57
C ILE A 108 4.99 -14.11 16.10
N ASP A 109 5.21 -14.04 14.78
CA ASP A 109 6.54 -13.98 14.17
C ASP A 109 7.32 -12.75 14.64
N ARG A 110 6.66 -11.59 14.72
CA ARG A 110 7.28 -10.35 15.19
C ARG A 110 7.70 -10.48 16.64
N LYS A 111 6.85 -11.04 17.49
CA LYS A 111 7.17 -11.23 18.91
C LYS A 111 8.36 -12.16 19.08
N GLU A 112 8.31 -13.33 18.45
CA GLU A 112 9.39 -14.31 18.50
C GLU A 112 10.71 -13.72 17.95
N TRP A 113 10.66 -12.98 16.85
CA TRP A 113 11.85 -12.36 16.29
C TRP A 113 12.45 -11.28 17.21
N ILE A 114 11.61 -10.45 17.83
CA ILE A 114 12.08 -9.46 18.80
C ILE A 114 12.75 -10.13 20.01
N ASP A 115 12.17 -11.24 20.49
CA ASP A 115 12.63 -11.95 21.68
C ASP A 115 13.91 -12.75 21.41
N THR A 116 13.94 -13.51 20.32
CA THR A 116 15.03 -14.45 19.99
C THR A 116 16.15 -13.82 19.17
N LYS A 117 15.89 -12.68 18.51
CA LYS A 117 16.73 -12.09 17.45
C LYS A 117 16.97 -13.02 16.26
N GLN A 118 16.19 -14.08 16.11
CA GLN A 118 16.27 -15.01 15.00
C GLN A 118 15.23 -14.65 13.94
N LEU A 119 15.67 -14.64 12.67
CA LEU A 119 14.82 -14.33 11.53
C LEU A 119 13.76 -15.44 11.37
N PRO A 120 12.46 -15.12 11.26
CA PRO A 120 11.43 -16.12 11.02
C PRO A 120 11.66 -16.86 9.71
N ASP A 121 11.40 -18.17 9.69
CA ASP A 121 11.58 -19.03 8.50
C ASP A 121 10.85 -18.49 7.27
N ALA A 122 9.65 -17.95 7.45
CA ALA A 122 8.87 -17.35 6.38
C ALA A 122 9.61 -16.16 5.74
N VAL A 123 10.19 -15.28 6.56
CA VAL A 123 10.98 -14.13 6.08
C VAL A 123 12.29 -14.59 5.43
N SER A 124 12.93 -15.63 5.96
CA SER A 124 14.13 -16.22 5.36
C SER A 124 13.84 -16.74 3.94
N LYS A 125 12.74 -17.48 3.76
CA LYS A 125 12.31 -17.97 2.43
C LYS A 125 12.06 -16.82 1.45
N LEU A 126 11.36 -15.77 1.89
CA LEU A 126 11.12 -14.59 1.05
C LEU A 126 12.42 -13.86 0.70
N SER A 127 13.39 -13.81 1.61
CA SER A 127 14.71 -13.23 1.35
C SER A 127 15.49 -14.01 0.29
N HIS A 128 15.46 -15.36 0.33
CA HIS A 128 16.09 -16.19 -0.70
C HIS A 128 15.42 -15.99 -2.06
N LEU A 129 14.08 -16.01 -2.11
CA LEU A 129 13.32 -15.71 -3.32
C LEU A 129 13.73 -14.35 -3.92
N ALA A 130 13.82 -13.31 -3.08
CA ALA A 130 14.22 -11.98 -3.51
C ALA A 130 15.65 -11.92 -4.11
N LEU A 131 16.58 -12.71 -3.54
CA LEU A 131 17.94 -12.83 -4.07
C LEU A 131 17.96 -13.57 -5.40
N ASP A 132 17.18 -14.64 -5.54
CA ASP A 132 17.10 -15.40 -6.77
C ASP A 132 16.51 -14.56 -7.92
N ILE A 133 15.44 -13.78 -7.66
CA ILE A 133 14.86 -12.85 -8.65
C ILE A 133 15.92 -11.82 -9.05
N ARG A 134 16.63 -11.26 -8.06
CA ARG A 134 17.65 -10.24 -8.29
C ARG A 134 18.81 -10.76 -9.14
N ASN A 135 19.23 -11.98 -8.90
CA ASN A 135 20.33 -12.63 -9.62
C ASN A 135 19.89 -13.21 -10.97
N GLY A 136 18.57 -13.29 -11.24
CA GLY A 136 18.03 -13.89 -12.45
C GLY A 136 18.17 -15.40 -12.48
N THR A 137 18.09 -16.04 -11.31
CA THR A 137 18.23 -17.50 -11.13
C THR A 137 16.89 -18.20 -10.91
N LEU A 138 15.77 -17.50 -11.12
CA LEU A 138 14.40 -18.01 -11.17
C LEU A 138 13.90 -18.17 -12.60
#